data_AF-Q7Z5A7-F1
#
_entry.id   AF-Q7Z5A7-F1
#
_cell.length_a   1.000
_cell.length_b   1.000
_cell.length_c   1.000
_cell.angle_alpha   90.00
_cell.angle_beta   90.00
_cell.angle_gamma   90.00
#
_symmetry.space_group_name_H-M   'P 1'
#
loop_
_entity.id
_entity.type
_entity.pdbx_description
1 polymer ?
#
loop_
_entity_poly.entity_id
_entity_poly.type
_entity_poly.pdbx_seq_one_letter_code
_entity_poly.pdbx_strand_id
1 'polypeptide(L)'
;MAPSPRTGSRQDATALPSMSSTFWAFMILASLLIAYCSQLAAGTCEIVTLDRDSSQPRRTIARQTARCACRKGQIAGTTRARPACVDARIIKTKQWCDMLPCLEGEGCDLLINRSGWTCTQPGGRIKTTTVS
;
A
#
# COMPACT_ATOMS: atom_id res chain seq x y z
N MET A 1 -49.78 61.89 -5.72
CA MET A 1 -49.19 61.31 -4.48
C MET A 1 -49.42 59.81 -4.55
N ALA A 2 -48.48 58.89 -4.41
CA ALA A 2 -47.10 58.88 -3.94
C ALA A 2 -46.37 57.66 -4.60
N PRO A 3 -45.04 57.50 -4.46
CA PRO A 3 -44.19 56.83 -5.43
C PRO A 3 -44.01 55.32 -5.21
N SER A 4 -43.77 54.60 -6.31
CA SER A 4 -43.39 53.18 -6.32
C SER A 4 -41.93 52.98 -5.90
N PRO A 5 -41.63 52.17 -4.87
CA PRO A 5 -40.27 51.75 -4.56
C PRO A 5 -39.82 50.66 -5.53
N ARG A 6 -38.81 50.95 -6.36
CA ARG A 6 -38.08 49.96 -7.14
C ARG A 6 -36.84 49.54 -6.36
N THR A 7 -36.97 48.57 -5.46
CA THR A 7 -35.81 47.90 -4.86
C THR A 7 -35.37 46.78 -5.80
N GLY A 8 -34.41 47.09 -6.66
CA GLY A 8 -33.75 46.15 -7.56
C GLY A 8 -32.97 45.10 -6.78
N SER A 9 -33.30 43.84 -7.03
CA SER A 9 -32.64 42.64 -6.51
C SER A 9 -31.22 42.56 -7.07
N ARG A 10 -30.23 42.63 -6.18
CA ARG A 10 -28.80 42.49 -6.48
C ARG A 10 -28.49 40.99 -6.58
N GLN A 11 -28.60 40.44 -7.78
CA GLN A 11 -28.18 39.08 -8.08
C GLN A 11 -26.66 39.05 -8.26
N ASP A 12 -25.92 38.87 -7.17
CA ASP A 12 -24.50 38.52 -7.20
C ASP A 12 -24.38 37.02 -7.56
N ALA A 13 -24.71 36.68 -8.81
CA ALA A 13 -24.44 35.38 -9.38
C ALA A 13 -22.93 35.27 -9.59
N THR A 14 -22.28 34.63 -8.62
CA THR A 14 -20.94 34.07 -8.72
C THR A 14 -20.77 33.38 -10.08
N ALA A 15 -20.10 34.07 -10.99
CA ALA A 15 -19.77 33.60 -12.32
C ALA A 15 -18.79 32.43 -12.20
N LEU A 16 -19.32 31.23 -11.95
CA LEU A 16 -18.61 29.98 -12.17
C LEU A 16 -18.19 29.98 -13.64
N PRO A 17 -16.88 29.99 -13.96
CA PRO A 17 -16.45 29.92 -15.34
C PRO A 17 -17.04 28.64 -15.93
N SER A 18 -17.87 28.80 -16.96
CA SER A 18 -18.40 27.73 -17.79
C SER A 18 -17.23 27.02 -18.47
N MET A 19 -16.57 26.14 -17.73
CA MET A 19 -15.59 25.19 -18.26
C MET A 19 -16.32 24.35 -19.31
N SER A 20 -15.82 24.35 -20.54
CA SER A 20 -16.39 23.64 -21.68
C SER A 20 -16.76 22.21 -21.32
N SER A 21 -17.92 21.71 -21.79
CA SER A 21 -18.37 20.32 -21.57
C SER A 21 -17.30 19.30 -21.96
N THR A 22 -16.49 19.61 -22.98
CA THR A 22 -15.34 18.78 -23.37
C THR A 22 -14.28 18.68 -22.30
N PHE A 23 -13.97 19.77 -21.58
CA PHE A 23 -13.00 19.76 -20.48
C PHE A 23 -13.44 18.82 -19.36
N TRP A 24 -14.71 18.88 -18.97
CA TRP A 24 -15.27 17.93 -17.99
C TRP A 24 -15.22 16.49 -18.49
N ALA A 25 -15.54 16.23 -19.76
CA ALA A 25 -15.43 14.91 -20.35
C ALA A 25 -13.98 14.38 -20.34
N PHE A 26 -13.00 15.22 -20.68
CA PHE A 26 -11.58 14.87 -20.61
C PHE A 26 -11.13 14.58 -19.17
N MET A 27 -11.56 15.40 -18.20
CA MET A 27 -11.22 15.18 -16.78
C MET A 27 -11.82 13.88 -16.24
N ILE A 28 -13.08 13.56 -16.59
CA ILE A 28 -13.72 12.30 -16.23
C ILE A 28 -12.97 11.12 -16.86
N LEU A 29 -12.64 11.21 -18.14
CA LEU A 29 -11.96 10.14 -18.86
C LEU A 29 -10.53 9.93 -18.36
N ALA A 30 -9.80 11.01 -18.06
CA ALA A 30 -8.49 10.96 -17.42
C ALA A 30 -8.57 10.37 -16.00
N SER A 31 -9.57 10.76 -15.21
CA SER A 31 -9.80 10.20 -13.87
C SER A 31 -10.08 8.69 -13.92
N LEU A 32 -10.95 8.24 -14.84
CA LEU A 32 -11.23 6.82 -15.08
C LEU A 32 -9.97 6.06 -15.50
N LEU A 33 -9.14 6.64 -16.38
CA LEU A 33 -7.89 6.03 -16.82
C LEU A 33 -6.88 5.90 -15.68
N ILE A 34 -6.72 6.94 -14.84
CA ILE A 34 -5.84 6.90 -13.66
C ILE A 34 -6.36 5.86 -12.66
N ALA A 35 -7.67 5.80 -12.43
CA ALA A 35 -8.29 4.80 -11.57
C ALA A 35 -8.06 3.37 -12.07
N TYR A 36 -8.11 3.16 -13.40
CA TYR A 36 -7.84 1.86 -13.99
C TYR A 36 -6.36 1.46 -13.87
N CYS A 37 -5.43 2.35 -14.20
CA CYS A 37 -4.00 2.08 -14.14
C CYS A 37 -3.46 1.89 -12.71
N SER A 38 -4.14 2.41 -11.69
CA SER A 38 -3.75 2.27 -10.28
C SER A 38 -4.25 0.97 -9.63
N GLN A 39 -5.09 0.18 -10.32
CA GLN A 39 -5.57 -1.09 -9.81
C GLN A 39 -4.52 -2.19 -10.06
N LEU A 40 -3.89 -2.67 -8.99
CA LEU A 40 -3.09 -3.89 -9.05
C LEU A 40 -3.98 -5.11 -9.37
N ALA A 41 -3.45 -6.04 -10.16
CA ALA A 41 -4.13 -7.30 -10.45
C ALA A 41 -4.38 -8.11 -9.16
N ALA A 42 -5.57 -8.70 -9.02
CA ALA A 42 -5.96 -9.42 -7.81
C ALA A 42 -5.06 -10.65 -7.54
N GLY A 43 -4.42 -10.67 -6.38
CA GLY A 43 -3.43 -11.65 -5.94
C GLY A 43 -1.98 -11.21 -6.13
N THR A 44 -1.73 -10.00 -6.66
CA THR A 44 -0.38 -9.51 -6.92
C THR A 44 0.08 -8.48 -5.88
N CYS A 45 1.39 -8.45 -5.67
CA CYS A 45 2.08 -7.46 -4.86
C CYS A 45 3.18 -6.81 -5.70
N GLU A 46 3.26 -5.48 -5.64
CA GLU A 46 4.29 -4.69 -6.29
C GLU A 46 5.10 -3.93 -5.24
N ILE A 47 6.42 -3.87 -5.43
CA ILE A 47 7.33 -3.11 -4.57
C ILE A 47 7.29 -1.65 -5.04
N VAL A 48 6.78 -0.76 -4.20
CA VAL A 48 6.62 0.67 -4.52
C VAL A 48 7.88 1.45 -4.17
N THR A 49 8.47 1.19 -3.00
CA THR A 49 9.69 1.85 -2.57
C THR A 49 10.64 0.87 -1.91
N LEU A 50 11.93 1.03 -2.20
CA LEU A 50 13.01 0.35 -1.53
C LEU A 50 13.94 1.43 -0.98
N ASP A 51 13.86 1.65 0.32
CA ASP A 51 14.72 2.59 1.03
C ASP A 51 15.79 1.81 1.82
N ARG A 52 17.04 2.21 1.68
CA ARG A 52 18.17 1.56 2.34
C ARG A 52 18.99 2.63 3.06
N ASP A 53 18.88 2.63 4.37
CA ASP A 53 19.66 3.49 5.22
C ASP A 53 20.90 2.74 5.74
N SER A 54 22.07 3.16 5.27
CA SER A 54 23.38 2.68 5.71
C SER A 54 24.12 3.70 6.58
N SER A 55 23.42 4.70 7.12
CA SER A 55 24.02 5.73 7.98
C SER A 55 24.61 5.16 9.27
N GLN A 56 24.10 4.02 9.76
CA GLN A 56 24.62 3.35 10.93
C GLN A 56 25.64 2.25 10.55
N PRO A 57 26.91 2.36 10.98
CA PRO A 57 27.95 1.42 10.54
C PRO A 57 27.74 -0.02 11.03
N ARG A 58 27.01 -0.22 12.13
CA ARG A 58 26.69 -1.56 12.68
C ARG A 58 25.36 -2.13 12.18
N ARG A 59 24.51 -1.32 11.55
CA ARG A 59 23.14 -1.72 11.20
C ARG A 59 22.71 -1.06 9.91
N THR A 60 22.52 -1.86 8.87
CA THR A 60 21.82 -1.41 7.67
C THR A 60 20.32 -1.61 7.87
N ILE A 61 19.54 -0.54 7.75
CA ILE A 61 18.08 -0.61 7.80
C ILE A 61 17.59 -0.61 6.35
N ALA A 62 17.00 -1.72 5.91
CA ALA A 62 16.31 -1.78 4.62
C ALA A 62 14.80 -1.74 4.87
N ARG A 63 14.13 -0.70 4.39
CA ARG A 63 12.68 -0.56 4.41
C ARG A 63 12.14 -0.85 3.01
N GLN A 64 11.22 -1.79 2.93
CA GLN A 64 10.54 -2.12 1.68
C GLN A 64 9.07 -1.78 1.85
N THR A 65 8.54 -0.95 0.97
CA THR A 65 7.11 -0.67 0.92
C THR A 65 6.56 -1.37 -0.31
N ALA A 66 5.60 -2.27 -0.11
CA ALA A 66 4.91 -2.95 -1.18
C ALA A 66 3.41 -2.66 -1.11
N ARG A 67 2.77 -2.54 -2.28
CA ARG A 67 1.31 -2.50 -2.42
C ARG A 67 0.84 -3.88 -2.87
N CYS A 68 -0.13 -4.42 -2.17
CA CYS A 68 -0.70 -5.73 -2.47
C CYS A 68 -2.21 -5.61 -2.69
N ALA A 69 -2.72 -6.23 -3.75
CA ALA A 69 -4.15 -6.41 -3.98
C ALA A 69 -4.54 -7.85 -3.69
N CYS A 70 -4.72 -8.22 -2.41
CA CYS A 70 -5.03 -9.59 -2.04
C CYS A 70 -6.51 -9.93 -2.17
N ARG A 71 -6.81 -11.21 -2.44
CA ARG A 71 -8.19 -11.72 -2.50
C ARG A 71 -8.80 -11.76 -1.09
N LYS A 72 -10.13 -11.84 -1.02
CA LYS A 72 -10.84 -12.00 0.25
C LYS A 72 -10.33 -13.25 1.01
N GLY A 73 -9.91 -13.07 2.26
CA GLY A 73 -9.32 -14.12 3.09
C GLY A 73 -7.79 -14.20 3.04
N GLN A 74 -7.16 -13.50 2.09
CA GLN A 74 -5.70 -13.31 2.05
C GLN A 74 -5.31 -11.93 2.58
N ILE A 75 -4.06 -11.79 2.99
CA ILE A 75 -3.47 -10.57 3.50
C ILE A 75 -2.05 -10.42 2.96
N ALA A 76 -1.54 -9.19 2.94
CA ALA A 76 -0.15 -8.94 2.59
C ALA A 76 0.77 -9.59 3.61
N GLY A 77 1.70 -10.40 3.12
CA GLY A 77 2.74 -11.06 3.88
C GLY A 77 4.01 -11.18 3.05
N THR A 78 4.87 -12.11 3.44
CA THR A 78 6.15 -12.33 2.77
C THR A 78 6.33 -13.80 2.46
N THR A 79 6.74 -14.09 1.23
CA THR A 79 7.06 -15.45 0.77
C THR A 79 8.34 -15.38 -0.05
N ARG A 80 9.32 -16.23 0.29
CA ARG A 80 10.64 -16.29 -0.37
C ARG A 80 11.33 -14.93 -0.48
N ALA A 81 11.40 -14.20 0.62
CA ALA A 81 11.96 -12.85 0.72
C ALA A 81 11.34 -11.83 -0.27
N ARG A 82 10.08 -12.03 -0.69
CA ARG A 82 9.31 -11.12 -1.53
C ARG A 82 7.93 -10.86 -0.95
N PRO A 83 7.31 -9.69 -1.21
CA PRO A 83 5.95 -9.43 -0.78
C PRO A 83 4.98 -10.34 -1.55
N ALA A 84 4.04 -10.95 -0.84
CA ALA A 84 3.07 -11.87 -1.41
C ALA A 84 1.75 -11.81 -0.65
N CYS A 85 0.67 -12.27 -1.29
CA CYS A 85 -0.60 -12.49 -0.62
C CYS A 85 -0.60 -13.87 0.05
N VAL A 86 -0.79 -13.89 1.36
CA VAL A 86 -0.75 -15.09 2.21
C VAL A 86 -2.08 -15.28 2.93
N ASP A 87 -2.34 -16.47 3.47
CA ASP A 87 -3.58 -16.74 4.22
C ASP A 87 -3.63 -15.90 5.51
N ALA A 88 -4.75 -15.21 5.74
CA ALA A 88 -4.98 -14.44 6.96
C ALA A 88 -4.88 -15.26 8.26
N ARG A 89 -5.04 -16.59 8.19
CA ARG A 89 -4.83 -17.50 9.32
C ARG A 89 -3.41 -17.42 9.88
N ILE A 90 -2.42 -17.15 9.05
CA ILE A 90 -1.00 -17.07 9.44
C ILE A 90 -0.80 -15.94 10.45
N ILE A 91 -1.39 -14.77 10.20
CA ILE A 91 -1.32 -13.63 11.10
C ILE A 91 -2.07 -13.91 12.41
N LYS A 92 -3.26 -14.52 12.32
CA LYS A 92 -4.06 -14.87 13.52
C LYS A 92 -3.35 -15.86 14.43
N THR A 93 -2.71 -16.87 13.85
CA THR A 93 -2.00 -17.92 14.60
C THR A 93 -0.56 -17.53 14.94
N LYS A 94 -0.06 -16.44 14.34
CA LYS A 94 1.34 -15.98 14.41
C LYS A 94 2.34 -17.05 13.96
N GLN A 95 1.91 -17.94 13.06
CA GLN A 95 2.74 -19.00 12.48
C GLN A 95 3.49 -18.47 11.26
N TRP A 96 4.37 -17.49 11.47
CA TRP A 96 5.07 -16.77 10.40
C TRP A 96 5.88 -17.66 9.45
N CYS A 97 6.28 -18.86 9.87
CA CYS A 97 6.99 -19.79 8.99
C CYS A 97 6.07 -20.52 7.99
N ASP A 98 4.76 -20.56 8.24
CA ASP A 98 3.78 -21.14 7.32
C ASP A 98 3.67 -20.34 6.00
N MET A 99 4.05 -19.05 5.99
CA MET A 99 4.11 -18.24 4.76
C MET A 99 5.42 -18.42 3.97
N LEU A 100 6.34 -19.27 4.47
CA LEU A 100 7.65 -19.52 3.87
C LEU A 100 8.41 -18.22 3.56
N PRO A 101 8.71 -17.38 4.57
CA PRO A 101 9.27 -16.06 4.33
C PRO A 101 10.75 -16.08 3.92
N CYS A 102 11.46 -17.17 4.23
CA CYS A 102 12.88 -17.32 3.96
C CYS A 102 13.15 -17.85 2.54
N LEU A 103 14.38 -17.65 2.04
CA LEU A 103 14.80 -18.20 0.75
C LEU A 103 15.00 -19.72 0.83
N GLU A 104 15.08 -20.37 -0.33
CA GLU A 104 15.39 -21.80 -0.40
C GLU A 104 16.75 -22.08 0.25
N GLY A 105 16.79 -23.08 1.15
CA GLY A 105 17.97 -23.42 1.94
C GLY A 105 18.20 -22.59 3.21
N GLU A 106 17.37 -21.58 3.47
CA GLU A 106 17.35 -20.89 4.78
C GLU A 106 16.36 -21.59 5.73
N GLY A 107 16.75 -21.78 6.99
CA GLY A 107 15.86 -22.27 8.04
C GLY A 107 14.96 -21.15 8.55
N CYS A 108 13.68 -21.45 8.81
CA CYS A 108 12.74 -20.49 9.40
C CYS A 108 12.44 -20.86 10.84
N ASP A 109 12.64 -19.92 11.76
CA ASP A 109 12.28 -20.06 13.16
C ASP A 109 11.41 -18.88 13.62
N LEU A 110 10.49 -19.13 14.55
CA LEU A 110 9.64 -18.08 15.13
C LEU A 110 10.36 -17.39 16.28
N LEU A 111 10.18 -16.07 16.41
CA LEU A 111 10.63 -15.34 17.59
C LEU A 111 9.86 -15.83 18.84
N ILE A 112 10.53 -15.81 20.00
CA ILE A 112 10.00 -16.31 21.28
C ILE A 112 8.64 -15.69 21.63
N ASN A 113 8.50 -14.38 21.44
CA ASN A 113 7.26 -13.64 21.69
C ASN A 113 6.24 -13.72 20.54
N ARG A 114 6.53 -14.53 19.51
CA ARG A 114 5.76 -14.64 18.25
C ARG A 114 5.57 -13.30 17.54
N SER A 115 6.44 -12.31 17.77
CA SER A 115 6.37 -11.00 17.10
C SER A 115 7.04 -11.01 15.74
N GLY A 116 7.45 -12.16 15.21
CA GLY A 116 8.12 -12.26 13.91
C GLY A 116 8.83 -13.58 13.72
N TRP A 117 9.78 -13.61 12.79
CA TRP A 117 10.56 -14.78 12.43
C TRP A 117 12.04 -14.45 12.21
N THR A 118 12.87 -15.49 12.19
CA THR A 118 14.26 -15.43 11.78
C THR A 118 14.50 -16.36 10.60
N CYS A 119 15.33 -15.93 9.66
CA CYS A 119 15.86 -16.76 8.59
C CYS A 119 17.34 -17.05 8.85
N THR A 120 17.66 -18.32 9.06
CA THR A 120 19.03 -18.80 9.33
C THR A 120 19.67 -19.28 8.03
N GLN A 121 20.76 -18.65 7.63
CA GLN A 121 21.50 -19.03 6.44
C GLN A 121 22.48 -20.17 6.77
N PRO A 122 22.85 -21.04 5.80
CA PRO A 122 23.82 -22.11 6.02
C PRO A 122 25.17 -21.64 6.59
N GLY A 123 25.57 -20.40 6.33
CA GLY A 123 26.79 -19.78 6.89
C GLY A 123 26.65 -19.23 8.31
N GLY A 124 25.59 -19.56 9.04
CA GLY A 124 25.34 -19.08 10.41
C GLY A 124 24.81 -17.64 10.51
N ARG A 125 24.66 -16.93 9.39
CA ARG A 125 24.08 -15.58 9.39
C ARG A 125 22.57 -15.67 9.66
N ILE A 126 22.11 -14.94 10.67
CA ILE A 126 20.70 -14.88 11.06
C ILE A 126 20.11 -13.54 10.62
N LYS A 127 19.01 -13.57 9.87
CA LYS A 127 18.22 -12.40 9.51
C LYS A 127 16.95 -12.38 10.36
N THR A 128 16.82 -11.39 11.22
CA THR A 128 15.64 -11.23 12.08
C THR A 128 14.64 -10.26 11.46
N THR A 129 13.38 -10.68 11.35
CA THR A 129 12.27 -9.84 10.92
C THR A 129 11.22 -9.77 12.01
N THR A 130 10.85 -8.56 12.39
CA THR A 130 9.83 -8.28 13.42
C THR A 130 8.64 -7.57 12.80
N VAL A 131 7.45 -7.97 13.22
CA VAL A 131 6.19 -7.28 12.95
C VAL A 131 5.92 -6.35 14.13
N SER A 132 5.93 -5.04 13.86
CA SER A 132 5.63 -3.98 14.84
C SER A 132 4.14 -3.81 15.05
#